data_AF-A0A7Y3Y0K6-F1
#
_entry.id   AF-A0A7Y3Y0K6-F1
#
_cell.length_a   1.000
_cell.length_b   1.000
_cell.length_c   1.000
_cell.angle_alpha   90.00
_cell.angle_beta   90.00
_cell.angle_gamma   90.00
#
_symmetry.space_group_name_H-M   'P 1'
#
loop_
_entity.id
_entity.type
_entity.pdbx_description
1 polymer ?
#
loop_
_entity_poly.entity_id
_entity_poly.type
_entity_poly.pdbx_seq_one_letter_code
_entity_poly.pdbx_strand_id
1 'polypeptide(L)'
;MHGLNFSYAINFNKINKRRGPLFQDRFKSKIVDTQRYLITLSAYIHNNVLDITGYEKCPEKYKYSSLKVYLGLEKDATGLLDEAFIMQYFSNNVKEARESYAKLVYICDDEKIKNELEFQDEETEYRSDRTIIVRDFEPDEILKFIEKETGIDKIMCHVKNNKNSKIVKALASLLMRSLCNYRCKDICKVLGNIAQSTVSRLCSIGV
;
A
#
# COMPACT_ATOMS: atom_id res chain seq x y z
N MET A 1 3.98 0.47 -5.39
CA MET A 1 5.04 0.52 -4.35
C MET A 1 4.60 0.14 -2.93
N HIS A 2 3.31 0.19 -2.57
CA HIS A 2 2.85 -0.10 -1.19
C HIS A 2 3.32 -1.45 -0.62
N GLY A 3 3.13 -2.56 -1.36
CA GLY A 3 3.49 -3.89 -0.87
C GLY A 3 4.99 -4.09 -0.60
N LEU A 4 5.85 -3.59 -1.51
CA LEU A 4 7.30 -3.69 -1.36
C LEU A 4 7.80 -2.89 -0.15
N ASN A 5 7.40 -1.62 -0.05
CA ASN A 5 7.79 -0.76 1.07
C ASN A 5 7.28 -1.31 2.40
N PHE A 6 6.04 -1.81 2.43
CA PHE A 6 5.46 -2.39 3.63
C PHE A 6 6.23 -3.64 4.10
N SER A 7 6.50 -4.59 3.20
CA SER A 7 7.27 -5.79 3.51
C SER A 7 8.69 -5.46 3.97
N TYR A 8 9.35 -4.51 3.30
CA TYR A 8 10.68 -4.04 3.69
C TYR A 8 10.67 -3.39 5.09
N ALA A 9 9.73 -2.48 5.35
CA ALA A 9 9.63 -1.78 6.63
C ALA A 9 9.38 -2.74 7.79
N ILE A 10 8.52 -3.76 7.60
CA ILE A 10 8.29 -4.81 8.61
C ILE A 10 9.59 -5.55 8.92
N ASN A 11 10.28 -6.03 7.87
CA ASN A 11 11.49 -6.82 8.05
C ASN A 11 12.61 -6.00 8.70
N PHE A 12 12.82 -4.77 8.23
CA PHE A 12 13.82 -3.86 8.80
C PHE A 12 13.54 -3.55 10.27
N ASN A 13 12.30 -3.22 10.63
CA ASN A 13 11.92 -2.93 12.01
C ASN A 13 12.09 -4.16 12.92
N LYS A 14 11.78 -5.37 12.42
CA LYS A 14 11.98 -6.62 13.15
C LYS A 14 13.47 -6.88 13.43
N ILE A 15 14.33 -6.73 12.42
CA ILE A 15 15.78 -6.95 12.55
C ILE A 15 16.40 -5.93 13.52
N ASN A 16 16.00 -4.66 13.40
CA ASN A 16 16.57 -3.56 14.20
C ASN A 16 15.82 -3.31 15.52
N LYS A 17 14.85 -4.16 15.90
CA LYS A 17 14.01 -4.01 17.10
C LYS A 17 13.36 -2.61 17.24
N ARG A 18 13.01 -1.99 16.11
CA ARG A 18 12.34 -0.67 16.05
C ARG A 18 10.82 -0.81 15.97
N ARG A 19 10.12 0.25 16.35
CA ARG A 19 8.67 0.41 16.19
C ARG A 19 8.38 1.74 15.49
N GLY A 20 7.31 1.77 14.70
CA GLY A 20 6.87 2.96 13.98
C GLY A 20 7.24 2.98 12.49
N PRO A 21 6.94 4.09 11.80
CA PRO A 21 7.19 4.22 10.37
C PRO A 21 8.70 4.21 10.07
N LEU A 22 9.07 3.56 8.96
CA LEU A 22 10.44 3.58 8.44
C LEU A 22 10.63 4.65 7.36
N PHE A 23 9.65 4.78 6.46
CA PHE A 23 9.66 5.77 5.39
C PHE A 23 8.99 7.05 5.85
N GLN A 24 9.57 8.20 5.48
CA GLN A 24 9.07 9.52 5.84
C GLN A 24 7.83 9.93 5.03
N ASP A 25 7.77 9.54 3.75
CA ASP A 25 6.69 9.92 2.84
C ASP A 25 6.30 8.73 1.93
N ARG A 26 5.21 8.91 1.18
CA ARG A 26 4.76 7.98 0.14
C ARG A 26 5.73 7.99 -1.04
N PHE A 27 5.74 6.89 -1.78
CA PHE A 27 6.48 6.82 -3.03
C PHE A 27 5.89 7.80 -4.05
N LYS A 28 6.74 8.64 -4.64
CA LYS A 28 6.39 9.58 -5.71
C LYS A 28 6.74 8.96 -7.07
N SER A 29 5.95 9.26 -8.09
CA SER A 29 6.14 8.74 -9.45
C SER A 29 5.84 9.81 -10.48
N LYS A 30 6.77 10.01 -11.42
CA LYS A 30 6.61 10.91 -12.57
C LYS A 30 6.73 10.10 -13.85
N ILE A 31 5.84 10.35 -14.80
CA ILE A 31 5.89 9.70 -16.12
C ILE A 31 7.09 10.24 -16.87
N VAL A 32 7.89 9.33 -17.44
CA VAL A 32 8.98 9.65 -18.36
C VAL A 32 8.42 9.57 -19.77
N ASP A 33 8.21 10.72 -20.40
CA ASP A 33 7.57 10.85 -21.71
C ASP A 33 8.54 11.22 -22.83
N THR A 34 9.76 11.67 -22.49
CA THR A 34 10.79 12.03 -23.47
C THR A 34 12.10 11.28 -23.24
N GLN A 35 12.77 10.96 -24.35
CA GLN A 35 14.09 10.32 -24.33
C GLN A 35 15.14 11.19 -23.63
N ARG A 36 15.10 12.51 -23.85
CA ARG A 36 16.01 13.45 -23.19
C ARG A 36 15.85 13.39 -21.67
N TYR A 37 14.61 13.36 -21.19
CA TYR A 37 14.33 13.22 -19.75
C TYR A 37 14.83 11.89 -19.22
N LEU A 38 14.60 10.78 -19.94
CA LEU A 38 15.10 9.46 -19.56
C LEU A 38 16.62 9.42 -19.37
N ILE A 39 17.37 9.96 -20.34
CA ILE A 39 18.83 10.02 -20.31
C ILE A 39 19.32 10.86 -19.13
N THR A 40 18.71 12.04 -18.92
CA THR A 40 19.07 12.95 -17.83
C THR A 40 18.76 12.34 -16.47
N LEU A 41 17.58 11.72 -16.32
CA LEU A 41 17.16 11.00 -15.11
C LEU A 41 18.11 9.85 -14.76
N SER A 42 18.61 9.14 -15.76
CA SER A 42 19.58 8.06 -15.54
C SER A 42 20.88 8.58 -14.91
N ALA A 43 21.43 9.68 -15.45
CA ALA A 43 22.61 10.33 -14.87
C ALA A 43 22.33 10.88 -13.46
N TYR A 44 21.17 11.51 -13.25
CA TYR A 44 20.74 11.98 -11.94
C TYR A 44 20.71 10.86 -10.88
N ILE A 45 20.12 9.71 -11.20
CA ILE A 45 20.06 8.57 -10.28
C ILE A 45 21.46 8.12 -9.86
N HIS A 46 22.42 8.10 -10.79
CA HIS A 46 23.80 7.73 -10.47
C HIS A 46 24.59 8.84 -9.76
N ASN A 47 24.23 10.10 -9.98
CA ASN A 47 24.83 11.26 -9.31
C ASN A 47 24.27 11.53 -7.91
N ASN A 48 23.11 10.99 -7.53
CA ASN A 48 22.59 11.08 -6.14
C ASN A 48 23.59 10.62 -5.07
N VAL A 49 24.55 9.78 -5.46
CA VAL A 49 25.63 9.30 -4.59
C VAL A 49 26.62 10.40 -4.21
N LEU A 50 26.77 11.44 -5.05
CA LEU A 50 27.72 12.53 -4.83
C LEU A 50 27.38 13.35 -3.58
N ASP A 51 26.11 13.36 -3.16
CA ASP A 51 25.64 14.02 -1.94
C ASP A 51 26.03 13.23 -0.66
N ILE A 52 26.57 12.01 -0.80
CA ILE A 52 27.01 11.17 0.32
C ILE A 52 28.49 11.47 0.62
N THR A 53 28.77 11.80 1.89
CA THR A 53 30.14 12.05 2.36
C THR A 53 31.08 10.89 2.02
N GLY A 54 32.19 11.20 1.35
CA GLY A 54 33.21 10.25 0.92
C GLY A 54 33.04 9.69 -0.50
N TYR A 55 31.98 10.06 -1.23
CA TYR A 55 31.74 9.64 -2.61
C TYR A 55 31.66 10.80 -3.62
N GLU A 56 31.95 12.03 -3.19
CA GLU A 56 31.75 13.29 -3.94
C GLU A 56 32.51 13.34 -5.29
N LYS A 57 33.52 12.49 -5.47
CA LYS A 57 34.33 12.40 -6.69
C LYS A 57 34.45 10.98 -7.24
N CYS A 58 33.79 10.02 -6.61
CA CYS A 58 33.88 8.61 -7.00
C CYS A 58 32.53 7.89 -6.82
N PRO A 59 31.48 8.36 -7.52
CA PRO A 59 30.14 7.77 -7.42
C PRO A 59 30.14 6.28 -7.82
N GLU A 60 31.06 5.88 -8.70
CA GLU A 60 31.24 4.51 -9.13
C GLU A 60 31.70 3.58 -8.00
N LYS A 61 32.25 4.08 -6.89
CA LYS A 61 32.66 3.21 -5.77
C LYS A 61 31.49 2.78 -4.89
N TYR A 62 30.34 3.46 -4.99
CA TYR A 62 29.20 3.18 -4.14
C TYR A 62 28.57 1.82 -4.48
N LYS A 63 28.58 0.92 -3.50
CA LYS A 63 28.15 -0.48 -3.67
C LYS A 63 26.66 -0.66 -3.99
N TYR A 64 25.82 0.33 -3.68
CA TYR A 64 24.38 0.24 -3.88
C TYR A 64 23.91 1.04 -5.11
N SER A 65 24.81 1.27 -6.08
CA SER A 65 24.49 1.88 -7.38
C SER A 65 24.80 0.91 -8.52
N SER A 66 23.97 0.95 -9.56
CA SER A 66 24.22 0.22 -10.81
C SER A 66 25.28 0.88 -11.70
N LEU A 67 25.78 2.07 -11.34
CA LEU A 67 26.75 2.82 -12.16
C LEU A 67 27.97 1.98 -12.55
N LYS A 68 28.50 1.13 -11.67
CA LYS A 68 29.64 0.25 -12.00
C LYS A 68 29.37 -0.65 -13.20
N VAL A 69 28.14 -1.16 -13.30
CA VAL A 69 27.72 -2.04 -14.38
C VAL A 69 27.61 -1.24 -15.68
N TYR A 70 26.99 -0.05 -15.62
CA TYR A 70 26.94 0.89 -16.74
C TYR A 70 28.32 1.34 -17.23
N LEU A 71 29.30 1.48 -16.35
CA LEU A 71 30.69 1.80 -16.72
C LEU A 71 31.50 0.57 -17.16
N GLY A 72 30.93 -0.64 -17.07
CA GLY A 72 31.61 -1.88 -17.41
C GLY A 72 32.70 -2.31 -16.42
N LEU A 73 32.69 -1.76 -15.20
CA LEU A 73 33.63 -2.09 -14.13
C LEU A 73 33.25 -3.40 -13.43
N GLU A 74 31.97 -3.76 -13.46
CA GLU A 74 31.42 -4.98 -12.86
C GLU A 74 30.32 -5.56 -13.76
N LYS A 75 30.07 -6.86 -13.66
CA LYS A 75 28.91 -7.49 -14.30
C LYS A 75 27.71 -7.43 -13.35
N ASP A 76 26.50 -7.34 -13.89
CA ASP A 76 25.30 -7.44 -13.05
C ASP A 76 25.24 -8.82 -12.38
N ALA A 77 25.41 -8.84 -11.06
CA ALA A 77 25.29 -10.04 -10.25
C ALA A 77 23.82 -10.41 -9.94
N THR A 78 22.89 -9.47 -10.12
CA THR A 78 21.48 -9.63 -9.73
C THR A 78 20.61 -10.19 -10.84
N GLY A 79 21.01 -9.99 -12.11
CA GLY A 79 20.20 -10.33 -13.29
C GLY A 79 18.95 -9.46 -13.44
N LEU A 80 18.88 -8.35 -12.71
CA LEU A 80 17.73 -7.43 -12.71
C LEU A 80 17.94 -6.25 -13.65
N LEU A 81 19.18 -6.01 -14.09
CA LEU A 81 19.52 -4.83 -14.86
C LEU A 81 19.49 -5.09 -16.37
N ASP A 82 18.75 -4.25 -17.09
CA ASP A 82 18.87 -4.09 -18.55
C ASP A 82 19.67 -2.82 -18.84
N GLU A 83 21.01 -2.94 -18.92
CA GLU A 83 21.88 -1.81 -19.26
C GLU A 83 21.70 -1.38 -20.72
N ALA A 84 21.33 -2.30 -21.61
CA ALA A 84 21.22 -2.05 -23.04
C ALA A 84 20.13 -1.01 -23.35
N PHE A 85 19.03 -1.04 -22.58
CA PHE A 85 17.91 -0.10 -22.74
C PHE A 85 18.34 1.38 -22.68
N ILE A 86 19.28 1.74 -21.79
CA ILE A 86 19.80 3.11 -21.71
C ILE A 86 21.01 3.29 -22.63
N MET A 87 21.91 2.30 -22.71
CA MET A 87 23.15 2.41 -23.49
C MET A 87 22.91 2.59 -24.99
N GLN A 88 21.84 2.00 -25.54
CA GLN A 88 21.50 2.12 -26.97
C GLN A 88 21.27 3.56 -27.43
N TYR A 89 20.96 4.49 -26.51
CA TYR A 89 20.76 5.90 -26.85
C TYR A 89 22.06 6.68 -27.06
N PHE A 90 23.22 6.09 -26.74
CA PHE A 90 24.52 6.74 -26.86
C PHE A 90 25.32 6.27 -28.09
N SER A 91 25.44 4.96 -28.29
CA SER A 91 26.09 4.37 -29.46
C SER A 91 25.69 2.90 -29.61
N ASN A 92 25.77 2.37 -30.84
CA ASN A 92 25.67 0.93 -31.11
C ASN A 92 26.93 0.18 -30.66
N ASN A 93 28.05 0.89 -30.51
CA ASN A 93 29.28 0.34 -29.98
C ASN A 93 29.28 0.46 -28.45
N VAL A 94 29.33 -0.69 -27.77
CA VAL A 94 29.30 -0.78 -26.30
C VAL A 94 30.37 0.09 -25.65
N LYS A 95 31.59 0.14 -26.20
CA LYS A 95 32.68 0.91 -25.61
C LYS A 95 32.40 2.41 -25.69
N GLU A 96 31.98 2.88 -26.86
CA GLU A 96 31.65 4.29 -27.09
C GLU A 96 30.42 4.74 -26.29
N ALA A 97 29.42 3.86 -26.15
CA ALA A 97 28.24 4.12 -25.34
C ALA A 97 28.62 4.35 -23.88
N ARG A 98 29.47 3.49 -23.31
CA ARG A 98 29.98 3.62 -21.94
C ARG A 98 30.82 4.89 -21.74
N GLU A 99 31.70 5.21 -22.69
CA GLU A 99 32.50 6.43 -22.64
C GLU A 99 31.62 7.69 -22.68
N SER A 100 30.60 7.69 -23.53
CA SER A 100 29.65 8.80 -23.66
C SER A 100 28.77 8.93 -22.41
N TYR A 101 28.34 7.81 -21.84
CA TYR A 101 27.59 7.79 -20.59
C TYR A 101 28.42 8.28 -19.41
N ALA A 102 29.67 7.83 -19.29
CA ALA A 102 30.59 8.31 -18.27
C ALA A 102 30.75 9.84 -18.35
N LYS A 103 30.97 10.38 -19.56
CA LYS A 103 31.03 11.83 -19.77
C LYS A 103 29.76 12.52 -19.30
N LEU A 104 28.58 12.00 -19.63
CA LEU A 104 27.31 12.57 -19.17
C LEU A 104 27.23 12.62 -17.64
N VAL A 105 27.53 11.52 -16.95
CA VAL A 105 27.50 11.42 -15.49
C VAL A 105 28.44 12.45 -14.84
N TYR A 106 29.66 12.62 -15.37
CA TYR A 106 30.64 13.56 -14.83
C TYR A 106 30.45 15.02 -15.26
N ILE A 107 29.73 15.31 -16.34
CA ILE A 107 29.50 16.67 -16.87
C ILE A 107 28.18 17.27 -16.38
N CYS A 108 27.18 16.43 -16.07
CA CYS A 108 25.86 16.90 -15.65
C CYS A 108 25.94 17.80 -14.40
N ASP A 109 25.64 19.08 -14.60
CA ASP A 109 25.52 20.08 -13.54
C ASP A 109 24.23 19.83 -12.74
N ASP A 110 24.39 19.69 -11.43
CA ASP A 110 23.43 19.03 -10.54
C ASP A 110 22.23 19.95 -10.23
N GLU A 111 22.41 21.27 -10.19
CA GLU A 111 21.38 22.20 -9.71
C GLU A 111 20.18 22.35 -10.66
N LYS A 112 20.42 22.42 -11.97
CA LYS A 112 19.32 22.58 -12.95
C LYS A 112 18.50 21.30 -13.09
N ILE A 113 19.15 20.16 -12.93
CA ILE A 113 18.54 18.83 -13.01
C ILE A 113 17.74 18.53 -11.75
N LYS A 114 18.27 18.86 -10.56
CA LYS A 114 17.55 18.74 -9.27
C LYS A 114 16.21 19.46 -9.31
N ASN A 115 16.17 20.70 -9.79
CA ASN A 115 14.92 21.47 -9.87
C ASN A 115 13.86 20.87 -10.81
N GLU A 116 14.25 20.17 -11.89
CA GLU A 116 13.30 19.56 -12.85
C GLU A 116 12.81 18.17 -12.41
N LEU A 117 13.64 17.46 -11.63
CA LEU A 117 13.39 16.10 -11.18
C LEU A 117 12.81 16.01 -9.76
N GLU A 118 13.09 16.99 -8.90
CA GLU A 118 12.58 17.01 -7.53
C GLU A 118 11.11 17.44 -7.47
N PHE A 119 10.36 16.73 -6.64
CA PHE A 119 8.93 16.91 -6.44
C PHE A 119 8.65 18.03 -5.42
N GLN A 120 9.07 19.27 -5.71
CA GLN A 120 9.01 20.38 -4.76
C GLN A 120 7.59 20.97 -4.57
N ASP A 121 6.70 20.87 -5.57
CA ASP A 121 5.38 21.56 -5.53
C ASP A 121 4.15 20.68 -5.87
N GLU A 122 4.23 19.35 -5.71
CA GLU A 122 3.07 18.49 -6.01
C GLU A 122 2.03 18.49 -4.87
N GLU A 123 0.86 19.10 -5.11
CA GLU A 123 -0.30 18.96 -4.24
C GLU A 123 -0.76 17.49 -4.22
N THR A 124 -0.76 16.86 -3.05
CA THR A 124 -1.21 15.48 -2.92
C THR A 124 -2.69 15.39 -2.60
N GLU A 125 -3.50 14.94 -3.57
CA GLU A 125 -4.90 14.61 -3.33
C GLU A 125 -5.04 13.17 -2.81
N TYR A 126 -5.62 12.98 -1.62
CA TYR A 126 -5.97 11.64 -1.15
C TYR A 126 -7.29 11.19 -1.79
N ARG A 127 -7.20 10.31 -2.80
CA ARG A 127 -8.36 9.62 -3.37
C ARG A 127 -8.46 8.23 -2.74
N SER A 128 -9.44 8.04 -1.88
CA SER A 128 -9.61 6.76 -1.18
C SER A 128 -10.14 5.65 -2.10
N ASP A 129 -10.90 6.01 -3.13
CA ASP A 129 -11.67 5.13 -4.03
C ASP A 129 -12.45 3.99 -3.34
N ARG A 130 -12.70 4.13 -2.03
CA ARG A 130 -13.45 3.17 -1.23
C ARG A 130 -14.93 3.33 -1.54
N THR A 131 -15.54 2.29 -2.07
CA THR A 131 -16.99 2.18 -2.17
C THR A 131 -17.56 1.87 -0.78
N ILE A 132 -18.35 2.79 -0.24
CA ILE A 132 -19.04 2.57 1.03
C ILE A 132 -20.29 1.74 0.74
N ILE A 133 -20.33 0.50 1.24
CA ILE A 133 -21.56 -0.29 1.25
C ILE A 133 -22.47 0.32 2.32
N VAL A 134 -23.59 0.91 1.89
CA VAL A 134 -24.60 1.48 2.80
C VAL A 134 -25.25 0.35 3.59
N ARG A 135 -25.35 0.55 4.91
CA ARG A 135 -25.90 -0.41 5.88
C ARG A 135 -27.05 0.26 6.62
N ASP A 136 -28.14 0.52 5.91
CA ASP A 136 -29.29 1.34 6.31
C ASP A 136 -30.60 0.56 6.48
N PHE A 137 -30.53 -0.78 6.52
CA PHE A 137 -31.71 -1.59 6.80
C PHE A 137 -32.27 -1.33 8.20
N GLU A 138 -33.59 -1.31 8.32
CA GLU A 138 -34.25 -1.17 9.61
C GLU A 138 -34.28 -2.53 10.36
N PRO A 139 -34.09 -2.58 11.69
CA PRO A 139 -34.09 -3.84 12.44
C PRO A 139 -35.37 -4.64 12.28
N ASP A 140 -36.51 -3.96 12.12
CA ASP A 140 -37.80 -4.60 11.89
C ASP A 140 -37.87 -5.31 10.54
N GLU A 141 -37.15 -4.83 9.52
CA GLU A 141 -37.04 -5.50 8.22
C GLU A 141 -36.23 -6.79 8.36
N ILE A 142 -35.16 -6.77 9.17
CA ILE A 142 -34.37 -7.97 9.48
C ILE A 142 -35.23 -9.00 10.21
N LEU A 143 -36.01 -8.59 11.20
CA LEU A 143 -36.88 -9.49 11.95
C LEU A 143 -37.99 -10.10 11.08
N LYS A 144 -38.63 -9.29 10.23
CA LYS A 144 -39.62 -9.77 9.24
C LYS A 144 -39.00 -10.74 8.24
N PHE A 145 -37.78 -10.47 7.78
CA PHE A 145 -37.05 -11.36 6.88
C PHE A 145 -36.79 -12.71 7.54
N ILE A 146 -36.30 -12.72 8.78
CA ILE A 146 -36.04 -13.98 9.50
C ILE A 146 -37.34 -14.75 9.74
N GLU A 147 -38.42 -14.07 10.11
CA GLU A 147 -39.74 -14.67 10.30
C GLU A 147 -40.23 -15.36 9.01
N LYS A 148 -40.09 -14.69 7.86
CA LYS A 148 -40.46 -15.24 6.55
C LYS A 148 -39.64 -16.48 6.19
N GLU A 149 -38.32 -16.45 6.38
CA GLU A 149 -37.42 -17.52 5.93
C GLU A 149 -37.37 -18.72 6.89
N THR A 150 -37.56 -18.49 8.20
CA THR A 150 -37.48 -19.55 9.21
C THR A 150 -38.85 -20.10 9.62
N GLY A 151 -39.94 -19.39 9.30
CA GLY A 151 -41.29 -19.70 9.77
C GLY A 151 -41.47 -19.52 11.29
N ILE A 152 -40.49 -18.93 11.99
CA ILE A 152 -40.55 -18.67 13.41
C ILE A 152 -41.01 -17.23 13.62
N ASP A 153 -42.11 -17.05 14.35
CA ASP A 153 -42.64 -15.73 14.70
C ASP A 153 -41.57 -14.85 15.36
N LYS A 154 -41.43 -13.61 14.89
CA LYS A 154 -40.49 -12.61 15.40
C LYS A 154 -40.60 -12.41 16.91
N ILE A 155 -41.77 -12.64 17.53
CA ILE A 155 -41.99 -12.54 18.98
C ILE A 155 -41.03 -13.49 19.74
N MET A 156 -40.64 -14.60 19.13
CA MET A 156 -39.67 -15.55 19.71
C MET A 156 -38.30 -14.90 19.99
N CYS A 157 -37.96 -13.80 19.31
CA CYS A 157 -36.76 -13.02 19.57
C CYS A 157 -36.73 -12.40 20.97
N HIS A 158 -37.86 -12.25 21.64
CA HIS A 158 -37.94 -11.68 22.99
C HIS A 158 -38.06 -12.74 24.09
N VAL A 159 -38.33 -14.00 23.71
CA VAL A 159 -38.57 -15.10 24.65
C VAL A 159 -37.25 -15.57 25.29
N LYS A 160 -37.23 -15.65 26.63
CA LYS A 160 -36.09 -16.17 27.41
C LYS A 160 -36.06 -17.71 27.39
N ASN A 161 -34.86 -18.28 27.48
CA ASN A 161 -34.61 -19.71 27.72
C ASN A 161 -35.31 -20.68 26.76
N ASN A 162 -35.34 -20.35 25.46
CA ASN A 162 -35.82 -21.27 24.41
C ASN A 162 -34.67 -21.60 23.45
N LYS A 163 -34.49 -22.89 23.12
CA LYS A 163 -33.45 -23.35 22.18
C LYS A 163 -33.69 -22.79 20.77
N ASN A 164 -34.95 -22.75 20.31
CA ASN A 164 -35.30 -22.25 18.99
C ASN A 164 -35.07 -20.73 18.90
N SER A 165 -35.30 -19.99 19.98
CA SER A 165 -35.04 -18.54 20.00
C SER A 165 -33.56 -18.20 19.95
N LYS A 166 -32.66 -19.12 20.33
CA LYS A 166 -31.21 -18.89 20.29
C LYS A 166 -30.70 -18.75 18.85
N ILE A 167 -31.16 -19.58 17.92
CA ILE A 167 -30.76 -19.54 16.51
C ILE A 167 -31.28 -18.26 15.86
N VAL A 168 -32.55 -17.94 16.07
CA VAL A 168 -33.18 -16.72 15.54
C VAL A 168 -32.47 -15.47 16.06
N LYS A 169 -32.15 -15.41 17.36
CA LYS A 169 -31.37 -14.30 17.95
C LYS A 169 -29.96 -14.20 17.39
N ALA A 170 -29.32 -15.33 17.06
CA ALA A 170 -27.99 -15.34 16.43
C ALA A 170 -28.04 -14.75 15.01
N LEU A 171 -28.99 -15.20 14.19
CA LEU A 171 -29.23 -14.67 12.85
C LEU A 171 -29.56 -13.18 12.89
N ALA A 172 -30.50 -12.77 13.76
CA ALA A 172 -30.87 -11.36 13.93
C ALA A 172 -29.67 -10.50 14.34
N SER A 173 -28.86 -10.97 15.30
CA SER A 173 -27.68 -10.24 15.76
C SER A 173 -26.63 -10.08 14.65
N LEU A 174 -26.39 -11.14 13.87
CA LEU A 174 -25.45 -11.11 12.74
C LEU A 174 -25.92 -10.15 11.65
N LEU A 175 -27.18 -10.28 11.20
CA LEU A 175 -27.73 -9.46 10.12
C LEU A 175 -27.83 -7.99 10.52
N MET A 176 -28.25 -7.67 11.76
CA MET A 176 -28.24 -6.29 12.23
C MET A 176 -26.82 -5.70 12.30
N ARG A 177 -25.81 -6.54 12.58
CA ARG A 177 -24.41 -6.09 12.54
C ARG A 177 -23.91 -5.84 11.12
N SER A 178 -24.34 -6.65 10.17
CA SER A 178 -23.86 -6.62 8.79
C SER A 178 -24.60 -5.59 7.94
N LEU A 179 -25.91 -5.39 8.18
CA LEU A 179 -26.81 -4.66 7.29
C LEU A 179 -27.41 -3.38 7.89
N CYS A 180 -27.52 -3.25 9.22
CA CYS A 180 -28.12 -2.06 9.85
C CYS A 180 -27.07 -1.09 10.44
N ASN A 181 -25.79 -1.46 10.42
CA ASN A 181 -24.71 -0.76 11.13
C ASN A 181 -24.82 -0.75 12.68
N TYR A 182 -25.67 -1.58 13.28
CA TYR A 182 -25.98 -1.53 14.73
C TYR A 182 -24.87 -2.11 15.60
N ARG A 183 -24.39 -1.38 16.62
CA ARG A 183 -23.41 -1.91 17.58
C ARG A 183 -24.11 -2.92 18.51
N CYS A 184 -23.34 -3.74 19.22
CA CYS A 184 -23.91 -4.72 20.16
C CYS A 184 -24.86 -4.07 21.18
N LYS A 185 -24.57 -2.84 21.62
CA LYS A 185 -25.46 -2.06 22.51
C LYS A 185 -26.80 -1.70 21.87
N ASP A 186 -26.83 -1.48 20.56
CA ASP A 186 -28.03 -1.07 19.83
C ASP A 186 -28.91 -2.31 19.61
N ILE A 187 -28.29 -3.46 19.28
CA ILE A 187 -28.96 -4.76 19.17
C ILE A 187 -29.57 -5.20 20.52
N CYS A 188 -28.89 -4.94 21.64
CA CYS A 188 -29.44 -5.20 22.97
C CYS A 188 -30.78 -4.47 23.21
N LYS A 189 -30.94 -3.25 22.67
CA LYS A 189 -32.19 -2.50 22.79
C LYS A 189 -33.31 -3.11 21.96
N VAL A 190 -32.97 -3.61 20.76
CA VAL A 190 -33.93 -4.25 19.86
C VAL A 190 -34.40 -5.59 20.41
N LEU A 191 -33.47 -6.50 20.73
CA LEU A 191 -33.84 -7.85 21.18
C LEU A 191 -34.36 -7.86 22.63
N GLY A 192 -33.92 -6.88 23.44
CA GLY A 192 -34.32 -6.74 24.84
C GLY A 192 -33.79 -7.86 25.73
N ASN A 193 -33.68 -7.60 27.03
CA ASN A 193 -33.36 -8.62 28.04
C ASN A 193 -32.08 -9.44 27.79
N ILE A 194 -31.12 -8.91 27.03
CA ILE A 194 -29.83 -9.55 26.73
C ILE A 194 -28.66 -8.58 26.93
N ALA A 195 -27.54 -9.10 27.42
CA ALA A 195 -26.31 -8.33 27.60
C ALA A 195 -25.48 -8.26 26.30
N GLN A 196 -24.62 -7.25 26.19
CA GLN A 196 -23.74 -7.07 25.02
C GLN A 196 -22.81 -8.26 24.80
N SER A 197 -22.33 -8.89 25.88
CA SER A 197 -21.53 -10.11 25.82
C SER A 197 -22.30 -11.28 25.18
N THR A 198 -23.60 -11.35 25.42
CA THR A 198 -24.48 -12.35 24.82
C THR A 198 -24.68 -12.09 23.33
N VAL A 199 -24.93 -10.84 22.94
CA VAL A 199 -25.02 -10.43 21.52
C VAL A 199 -23.72 -10.74 20.79
N SER A 200 -22.56 -10.40 21.37
CA SER A 200 -21.26 -10.72 20.77
C SER A 200 -21.09 -12.22 20.53
N ARG A 201 -21.46 -13.05 21.53
CA ARG A 201 -21.43 -14.51 21.39
C ARG A 201 -22.40 -15.02 20.32
N LEU A 202 -23.60 -14.43 20.23
CA LEU A 202 -24.60 -14.76 19.22
C LEU A 202 -24.12 -14.43 17.81
N CYS A 203 -23.45 -13.29 17.60
CA CYS A 203 -22.82 -12.96 16.32
C CYS A 203 -21.75 -13.99 15.90
N SER A 204 -20.96 -14.50 16.85
CA SER A 204 -19.97 -15.55 16.58
C SER A 204 -20.58 -16.92 16.27
N ILE A 205 -21.83 -17.18 16.69
CA ILE A 205 -22.56 -18.42 16.40
C ILE A 205 -23.21 -18.38 15.00
N GLY A 206 -23.53 -17.18 14.51
CA GLY A 206 -24.18 -17.01 13.19
C GLY A 206 -23.23 -17.11 11.99
N VAL A 207 -21.92 -17.20 12.23
CA VAL A 207 -20.88 -17.49 11.23
C VAL A 207 -20.65 -18.99 11.18
#